data_AF-A0A453CQP0-F1
#
_entry.id   AF-A0A453CQP0-F1
#
_cell.length_a   1.000
_cell.length_b   1.000
_cell.length_c   1.000
_cell.angle_alpha   90.00
_cell.angle_beta   90.00
_cell.angle_gamma   90.00
#
_symmetry.space_group_name_H-M   'P 1'
#
loop_
_entity.id
_entity.type
_entity.pdbx_description
1 polymer ?
#
loop_
_entity_poly.entity_id
_entity_poly.type
_entity_poly.pdbx_seq_one_letter_code
_entity_poly.pdbx_strand_id
1 'polypeptide(L)'
;MGGLLVKCFMSLHGDVFEKYVKSWVAIAAPFQGAPGYINSGLLNGMSFVEGWQSKFFISKWTMQQLLIECPSIYELLASSTYHWEDTPLLQIWKESLDDNGKKSAILESYEPDEAIKMIQKALSKHEIISDGNHIPLPLNEDILIWAKETQDILSQAKLPKSVKFYNIYGIDYDTAHTVCYGSKRHPISNLSHLLYTQG
;
A
#
# COMPACT_ATOMS: atom_id res chain seq x y z
N MET A 1 -0.03 -11.85 -4.36
CA MET A 1 1.29 -11.79 -5.01
C MET A 1 1.44 -12.79 -6.15
N GLY A 2 1.40 -14.12 -5.93
CA GLY A 2 1.66 -15.10 -7.02
C GLY A 2 0.78 -14.94 -8.27
N GLY A 3 -0.48 -14.55 -8.12
CA GLY A 3 -1.35 -14.24 -9.27
C GLY A 3 -0.89 -13.05 -10.13
N LEU A 4 -0.22 -12.05 -9.52
CA LEU A 4 0.37 -10.93 -10.26
C LEU A 4 1.57 -11.39 -11.08
N LEU A 5 2.43 -12.25 -10.52
CA LEU A 5 3.56 -12.83 -11.25
C LEU A 5 3.10 -13.61 -12.50
N VAL A 6 2.06 -14.42 -12.35
CA VAL A 6 1.45 -15.14 -13.48
C VAL A 6 0.86 -14.16 -14.50
N LYS A 7 0.22 -13.08 -14.04
CA LYS A 7 -0.33 -12.03 -14.90
C LYS A 7 0.77 -11.28 -15.67
N CYS A 8 1.92 -10.99 -15.06
CA CYS A 8 3.10 -10.44 -15.73
C CYS A 8 3.62 -11.41 -16.81
N PHE A 9 3.80 -12.69 -16.46
CA PHE A 9 4.25 -13.70 -17.42
C PHE A 9 3.28 -13.83 -18.61
N MET A 10 1.98 -13.82 -18.36
CA MET A 10 0.94 -13.83 -19.39
C MET A 10 1.00 -12.57 -20.26
N SER A 11 1.30 -11.40 -19.70
CA SER A 11 1.41 -10.16 -20.46
C SER A 11 2.65 -10.12 -21.36
N LEU A 12 3.78 -10.65 -20.88
CA LEU A 12 5.06 -10.63 -21.60
C LEU A 12 5.23 -11.81 -22.57
N HIS A 13 4.61 -12.95 -22.27
CA HIS A 13 4.79 -14.22 -22.99
C HIS A 13 3.44 -14.94 -23.19
N GLY A 14 2.43 -14.21 -23.67
CA GLY A 14 1.06 -14.71 -23.82
C GLY A 14 0.94 -15.93 -24.74
N ASP A 15 1.73 -16.01 -25.81
CA ASP A 15 1.79 -17.15 -26.73
C ASP A 15 2.34 -18.42 -26.06
N VAL A 16 3.39 -18.28 -25.25
CA VAL A 16 3.97 -19.38 -24.46
C VAL A 16 2.98 -19.81 -23.38
N PHE A 17 2.36 -18.86 -22.68
CA PHE A 17 1.34 -19.15 -21.67
C PHE A 17 0.17 -19.93 -22.28
N GLU A 18 -0.37 -19.47 -23.41
CA GLU A 18 -1.46 -20.13 -24.12
C GLU A 18 -1.10 -21.55 -24.58
N LYS A 19 0.14 -21.75 -25.05
CA LYS A 19 0.61 -23.06 -25.51
C LYS A 19 0.64 -24.12 -24.41
N TYR A 20 0.99 -23.74 -23.18
CA TYR A 20 1.27 -24.69 -22.10
C TYR A 20 0.23 -24.70 -20.97
N VAL A 21 -0.60 -23.67 -20.84
CA VAL A 21 -1.55 -23.54 -19.74
C VAL A 21 -2.97 -23.78 -20.23
N LYS A 22 -3.55 -24.92 -19.83
CA LYS A 22 -4.97 -25.22 -20.12
C LYS A 22 -5.94 -24.51 -19.17
N SER A 23 -5.52 -24.31 -17.93
CA SER A 23 -6.35 -23.72 -16.88
C SER A 23 -5.49 -22.98 -15.87
N TRP A 24 -5.96 -21.82 -15.43
CA TRP A 24 -5.34 -21.03 -14.39
C TRP A 24 -6.33 -20.81 -13.25
N VAL A 25 -5.94 -21.21 -12.05
CA VAL A 25 -6.69 -20.96 -10.82
C VAL A 25 -5.92 -19.92 -10.00
N ALA A 26 -6.53 -18.76 -9.79
CA ALA A 26 -6.02 -17.75 -8.89
C ALA A 26 -6.79 -17.82 -7.57
N ILE A 27 -6.06 -17.88 -6.46
CA ILE A 27 -6.62 -17.90 -5.11
C ILE A 27 -6.13 -16.66 -4.37
N ALA A 28 -7.07 -15.84 -3.89
CA ALA A 28 -6.82 -14.61 -3.14
C ALA A 28 -5.75 -13.71 -3.80
N ALA A 29 -5.81 -13.59 -5.14
CA ALA A 29 -4.85 -12.78 -5.88
C ALA A 29 -5.24 -11.29 -5.86
N PRO A 30 -4.39 -10.40 -5.32
CA PRO A 30 -4.67 -8.97 -5.25
C PRO A 30 -4.38 -8.31 -6.61
N PHE A 31 -5.22 -8.58 -7.62
CA PHE A 31 -4.96 -8.16 -9.01
C PHE A 31 -4.85 -6.64 -9.20
N GLN A 32 -5.37 -5.85 -8.27
CA GLN A 32 -5.37 -4.38 -8.28
C GLN A 32 -4.64 -3.80 -7.05
N GLY A 33 -3.87 -4.62 -6.33
CA GLY A 33 -3.19 -4.21 -5.11
C GLY A 33 -4.01 -4.45 -3.84
N ALA A 34 -3.49 -3.92 -2.73
CA ALA A 34 -4.04 -4.03 -1.38
C ALA A 34 -3.87 -2.69 -0.63
N PRO A 35 -4.56 -1.62 -1.07
CA PRO A 35 -4.17 -0.23 -0.80
C PRO A 35 -4.13 0.15 0.68
N GLY A 36 -5.17 -0.18 1.45
CA GLY A 36 -5.18 0.14 2.88
C GLY A 36 -4.03 -0.54 3.62
N TYR A 37 -3.79 -1.81 3.28
CA TYR A 37 -2.68 -2.56 3.83
C TYR A 37 -1.31 -1.93 3.47
N ILE A 38 -1.10 -1.60 2.21
CA ILE A 38 0.19 -1.04 1.75
C ILE A 38 0.43 0.35 2.31
N ASN A 39 -0.59 1.23 2.33
CA ASN A 39 -0.46 2.56 2.91
C ASN A 39 -0.11 2.48 4.40
N SER A 40 -0.74 1.57 5.15
CA SER A 40 -0.37 1.34 6.56
C SER A 40 1.02 0.73 6.72
N GLY A 41 1.39 -0.23 5.88
CA GLY A 41 2.72 -0.83 5.89
C GLY A 41 3.83 0.20 5.68
N LEU A 42 3.69 1.08 4.69
CA LEU A 42 4.68 2.12 4.39
C LEU A 42 4.72 3.22 5.47
N LEU A 43 3.58 3.59 6.05
CA LEU A 43 3.52 4.66 7.06
C LEU A 43 3.90 4.19 8.47
N ASN A 44 3.40 3.05 8.94
CA ASN A 44 3.61 2.63 10.34
C ASN A 44 4.00 1.16 10.49
N GLY A 45 4.40 0.50 9.40
CA GLY A 45 4.90 -0.87 9.37
C GLY A 45 3.87 -1.97 9.49
N MET A 46 2.63 -1.63 9.89
CA MET A 46 1.53 -2.54 10.21
C MET A 46 1.89 -3.62 11.25
N SER A 47 0.89 -4.11 11.99
CA SER A 47 1.07 -5.36 12.74
C SER A 47 0.01 -6.36 12.33
N PHE A 48 0.45 -7.60 12.06
CA PHE A 48 -0.42 -8.72 11.78
C PHE A 48 -1.12 -9.26 13.04
N VAL A 49 -0.68 -8.82 14.24
CA VAL A 49 -1.18 -9.31 15.53
C VAL A 49 -1.22 -8.18 16.55
N GLU A 50 -2.38 -7.88 17.09
CA GLU A 50 -2.56 -6.86 18.12
C GLU A 50 -2.39 -7.40 19.55
N GLY A 51 -2.20 -6.50 20.52
CA GLY A 51 -2.11 -6.86 21.94
C GLY A 51 -0.77 -7.49 22.35
N TRP A 52 -0.78 -8.29 23.41
CA TRP A 52 0.44 -8.89 23.97
C TRP A 52 1.16 -9.80 22.96
N GLN A 53 0.42 -10.48 22.08
CA GLN A 53 1.02 -11.42 21.12
C GLN A 53 1.91 -10.72 20.09
N SER A 54 1.75 -9.41 19.86
CA SER A 54 2.64 -8.61 19.00
C SER A 54 4.12 -8.69 19.41
N LYS A 55 4.41 -8.94 20.70
CA LYS A 55 5.78 -9.07 21.22
C LYS A 55 6.53 -10.30 20.71
N PHE A 56 5.82 -11.28 20.15
CA PHE A 56 6.43 -12.46 19.52
C PHE A 56 6.79 -12.21 18.05
N PHE A 57 6.49 -11.02 17.52
CA PHE A 57 6.73 -10.66 16.12
C PHE A 57 7.73 -9.51 16.01
N ILE A 58 8.22 -9.32 14.78
CA ILE A 58 9.05 -8.17 14.40
C ILE A 58 8.28 -6.89 14.75
N SER A 59 8.99 -5.92 15.33
CA SER A 59 8.38 -4.64 15.69
C SER A 59 7.81 -3.94 14.45
N LYS A 60 6.73 -3.17 14.62
CA LYS A 60 6.14 -2.34 13.55
C LYS A 60 7.22 -1.49 12.86
N TRP A 61 8.09 -0.87 13.63
CA TRP A 61 9.17 -0.04 13.10
C TRP A 61 10.17 -0.81 12.23
N THR A 62 10.62 -1.98 12.70
CA THR A 62 11.52 -2.83 11.93
C THR A 62 10.84 -3.36 10.67
N MET A 63 9.55 -3.69 10.74
CA MET A 63 8.76 -4.10 9.58
C MET A 63 8.68 -2.97 8.56
N GLN A 64 8.37 -1.74 8.98
CA GLN A 64 8.33 -0.57 8.10
C GLN A 64 9.63 -0.41 7.30
N GLN A 65 10.78 -0.54 7.97
CA GLN A 65 12.08 -0.42 7.30
C GLN A 65 12.26 -1.45 6.19
N LEU A 66 11.85 -2.70 6.44
CA LEU A 66 11.86 -3.75 5.43
C LEU A 66 10.90 -3.45 4.28
N LEU A 67 9.69 -2.96 4.59
CA LEU A 67 8.65 -2.71 3.58
C LEU A 67 9.02 -1.54 2.65
N ILE A 68 9.69 -0.50 3.15
CA ILE A 68 10.16 0.64 2.35
C ILE A 68 11.15 0.19 1.26
N GLU A 69 11.93 -0.85 1.50
CA GLU A 69 12.91 -1.38 0.53
C GLU A 69 12.40 -2.61 -0.24
N CYS A 70 11.11 -2.92 -0.18
CA CYS A 70 10.54 -4.12 -0.77
C CYS A 70 9.72 -3.80 -2.04
N PRO A 71 10.21 -4.14 -3.26
CA PRO A 71 9.49 -3.82 -4.51
C PRO A 71 8.06 -4.31 -4.58
N SER A 72 7.80 -5.51 -4.06
CA SER A 72 6.45 -6.08 -4.04
C SER A 72 5.43 -5.27 -3.26
N ILE A 73 5.86 -4.46 -2.28
CA ILE A 73 4.98 -3.58 -1.52
C ILE A 73 4.48 -2.45 -2.40
N TYR A 74 5.35 -1.89 -3.23
CA TYR A 74 5.00 -0.80 -4.15
C TYR A 74 4.11 -1.30 -5.29
N GLU A 75 4.36 -2.51 -5.80
CA GLU A 75 3.50 -3.14 -6.81
C GLU A 75 2.06 -3.32 -6.34
N LEU A 76 1.84 -3.43 -5.03
CA LEU A 76 0.55 -3.61 -4.39
C LEU A 76 -0.13 -2.27 -3.97
N LEU A 77 0.48 -1.12 -4.24
CA LEU A 77 -0.21 0.17 -4.12
C LEU A 77 -1.45 0.20 -5.01
N ALA A 78 -2.45 1.00 -4.64
CA ALA A 78 -3.61 1.20 -5.51
C ALA A 78 -3.16 1.71 -6.87
N SER A 79 -3.56 1.00 -7.93
CA SER A 79 -3.36 1.45 -9.30
C SER A 79 -4.25 2.66 -9.58
N SER A 80 -3.66 3.75 -10.06
CA SER A 80 -4.39 4.95 -10.51
C SER A 80 -5.01 4.81 -11.91
N THR A 81 -4.63 3.77 -12.66
CA THR A 81 -5.20 3.47 -13.98
C THR A 81 -6.41 2.52 -13.89
N TYR A 82 -6.64 1.92 -12.72
CA TYR A 82 -7.80 1.06 -12.48
C TYR A 82 -9.03 1.87 -12.06
N HIS A 83 -10.19 1.54 -12.64
CA HIS A 83 -11.47 2.12 -12.25
C HIS A 83 -12.03 1.33 -11.06
N TRP A 84 -11.81 1.87 -9.86
CA TRP A 84 -12.34 1.32 -8.62
C TRP A 84 -13.85 1.58 -8.51
N GLU A 85 -14.61 0.62 -7.98
CA GLU A 85 -16.02 0.85 -7.62
C GLU A 85 -16.12 1.79 -6.41
N ASP A 86 -15.24 1.57 -5.42
CA ASP A 86 -14.99 2.48 -4.31
C ASP A 86 -13.50 2.82 -4.30
N THR A 87 -13.15 4.10 -4.50
CA THR A 87 -11.77 4.54 -4.61
C THR A 87 -11.09 4.44 -3.24
N PRO A 88 -9.97 3.71 -3.11
CA PRO A 88 -9.24 3.64 -1.84
C PRO A 88 -8.61 4.99 -1.50
N LEU A 89 -8.80 5.42 -0.26
CA LEU A 89 -8.33 6.71 0.22
C LEU A 89 -7.30 6.55 1.34
N LEU A 90 -6.37 7.51 1.39
CA LEU A 90 -5.65 7.82 2.62
C LEU A 90 -6.35 9.00 3.28
N GLN A 91 -6.87 8.80 4.48
CA GLN A 91 -7.57 9.83 5.23
C GLN A 91 -6.79 10.26 6.45
N ILE A 92 -6.78 11.56 6.74
CA ILE A 92 -6.03 12.13 7.86
C ILE A 92 -6.91 13.19 8.54
N TRP A 93 -7.19 12.98 9.82
CA TRP A 93 -7.70 14.05 10.68
C TRP A 93 -6.55 14.99 11.01
N LYS A 94 -6.52 16.19 10.44
CA LYS A 94 -5.43 17.15 10.61
C LYS A 94 -5.82 18.29 11.53
N GLU A 95 -4.87 18.71 12.35
CA GLU A 95 -5.04 19.87 13.22
C GLU A 95 -5.05 21.13 12.37
N SER A 96 -6.09 21.94 12.52
CA SER A 96 -6.23 23.23 11.88
C SER A 96 -6.50 24.30 12.94
N LEU A 97 -6.00 25.50 12.71
CA LEU A 97 -6.30 26.68 13.53
C LEU A 97 -7.38 27.47 12.80
N ASP A 98 -8.48 27.79 13.48
CA ASP A 98 -9.42 28.77 12.95
C ASP A 98 -8.83 30.19 13.02
N ASP A 99 -9.51 31.16 12.40
CA ASP A 99 -9.08 32.57 12.37
C ASP A 99 -8.92 33.19 13.78
N ASN A 100 -9.48 32.56 14.80
CA ASN A 100 -9.39 32.96 16.21
C ASN A 100 -8.29 32.21 16.98
N GLY A 101 -7.49 31.38 16.31
CA GLY A 101 -6.44 30.57 16.92
C GLY A 101 -6.94 29.37 17.72
N LYS A 102 -8.22 29.01 17.61
CA LYS A 102 -8.79 27.83 18.26
C LYS A 102 -8.50 26.60 17.41
N LYS A 103 -8.02 25.55 18.08
CA LYS A 103 -7.76 24.26 17.47
C LYS A 103 -9.07 23.61 17.00
N SER A 104 -9.07 23.18 15.75
CA SER A 104 -10.10 22.40 15.10
C SER A 104 -9.47 21.20 14.40
N ALA A 105 -10.30 20.25 13.97
CA ALA A 105 -9.88 19.05 13.27
C ALA A 105 -10.66 18.94 11.96
N ILE A 106 -9.94 18.76 10.86
CA ILE A 106 -10.51 18.61 9.51
C ILE A 106 -10.07 17.25 8.97
N LEU A 107 -11.01 16.49 8.40
CA LEU A 107 -10.71 15.25 7.71
C LEU A 107 -10.28 15.58 6.28
N GLU A 108 -9.00 15.40 5.98
CA GLU A 108 -8.47 15.45 4.61
C GLU A 108 -8.51 14.02 4.03
N SER A 109 -8.94 13.88 2.78
CA SER A 109 -8.97 12.62 2.04
C SER A 109 -8.12 12.75 0.80
N TYR A 110 -7.26 11.75 0.56
CA TYR A 110 -6.29 11.74 -0.52
C TYR A 110 -6.50 10.50 -1.38
N GLU A 111 -6.69 10.71 -2.68
CA GLU A 111 -6.76 9.63 -3.69
C GLU A 111 -5.39 8.96 -3.90
N PRO A 112 -5.28 7.80 -4.60
CA PRO A 112 -4.04 7.02 -4.65
C PRO A 112 -2.76 7.81 -5.02
N ASP A 113 -2.81 8.64 -6.07
CA ASP A 113 -1.65 9.44 -6.49
C ASP A 113 -1.30 10.55 -5.47
N GLU A 114 -2.30 11.09 -4.78
CA GLU A 114 -2.11 12.08 -3.72
C GLU A 114 -1.60 11.43 -2.43
N ALA A 115 -2.10 10.23 -2.12
CA ALA A 115 -1.68 9.44 -0.97
C ALA A 115 -0.18 9.11 -1.06
N ILE A 116 0.32 8.75 -2.25
CA ILE A 116 1.76 8.54 -2.46
C ILE A 116 2.57 9.80 -2.14
N LYS A 117 2.13 10.98 -2.60
CA LYS A 117 2.80 12.27 -2.29
C LYS A 117 2.77 12.55 -0.79
N MET A 118 1.67 12.21 -0.11
CA MET A 118 1.55 12.34 1.33
C MET A 118 2.49 11.41 2.09
N ILE A 119 2.62 10.15 1.66
CA ILE A 119 3.57 9.18 2.22
C ILE A 119 5.01 9.67 2.03
N GLN A 120 5.37 10.09 0.81
CA GLN A 120 6.69 10.64 0.51
C GLN A 120 7.02 11.84 1.41
N LYS A 121 6.05 12.75 1.62
CA LYS A 121 6.20 13.89 2.52
C LYS A 121 6.37 13.47 3.97
N ALA A 122 5.59 12.50 4.44
CA ALA A 122 5.68 11.97 5.81
C ALA A 122 7.03 11.30 6.08
N LEU A 123 7.60 10.61 5.07
CA LEU A 123 8.88 9.91 5.16
C LEU A 123 10.10 10.78 4.82
N SER A 124 9.92 12.02 4.36
CA SER A 124 11.01 12.90 3.89
C SER A 124 12.14 13.16 4.90
N LYS A 125 11.84 13.07 6.20
CA LYS A 125 12.81 13.21 7.30
C LYS A 125 12.95 11.93 8.12
N HIS A 126 12.47 10.81 7.59
CA HIS A 126 12.57 9.53 8.27
C HIS A 126 14.01 9.04 8.20
N GLU A 127 14.50 8.57 9.35
CA GLU A 127 15.86 8.09 9.51
C GLU A 127 15.91 6.92 10.49
N ILE A 128 16.91 6.08 10.30
CA ILE A 128 17.24 4.97 11.18
C ILE A 128 18.57 5.29 11.87
N ILE A 129 18.67 4.99 13.16
CA ILE A 129 19.93 5.11 13.90
C ILE A 129 20.57 3.72 13.99
N SER A 130 21.72 3.54 13.35
CA SER A 130 22.51 2.31 13.41
C SER A 130 23.95 2.65 13.77
N ASP A 131 24.45 2.10 14.89
CA ASP A 131 25.80 2.36 15.42
C ASP A 131 26.13 3.86 15.57
N GLY A 132 25.13 4.66 15.95
CA GLY A 132 25.27 6.13 16.09
C GLY A 132 25.22 6.91 14.77
N ASN A 133 25.12 6.22 13.62
CA ASN A 133 24.93 6.86 12.32
C ASN A 133 23.45 7.05 12.04
N HIS A 134 23.10 8.25 11.57
CA HIS A 134 21.77 8.58 11.06
C HIS A 134 21.71 8.21 9.57
N ILE A 135 20.87 7.23 9.25
CA ILE A 135 20.70 6.72 7.89
C ILE A 135 19.33 7.18 7.39
N PRO A 136 19.25 8.06 6.39
CA PRO A 136 17.97 8.45 5.80
C PRO A 136 17.26 7.22 5.21
N LEU A 137 15.97 7.11 5.46
CA LEU A 137 15.12 6.07 4.88
C LEU A 137 13.83 6.70 4.35
N PRO A 138 13.91 7.55 3.31
CA PRO A 138 12.73 8.09 2.66
C PRO A 138 11.96 7.00 1.89
N LEU A 139 10.80 7.35 1.35
CA LEU A 139 10.14 6.51 0.34
C LEU A 139 11.09 6.28 -0.84
N ASN A 140 11.25 5.03 -1.29
CA ASN A 140 12.17 4.69 -2.37
C ASN A 140 11.53 5.00 -3.74
N GLU A 141 12.00 6.08 -4.38
CA GLU A 141 11.44 6.58 -5.65
C GLU A 141 11.75 5.66 -6.84
N ASP A 142 12.94 5.04 -6.87
CA ASP A 142 13.32 4.13 -7.94
C ASP A 142 12.42 2.89 -7.95
N ILE A 143 12.17 2.32 -6.76
CA ILE A 143 11.24 1.19 -6.61
C ILE A 143 9.82 1.60 -6.99
N LEU A 144 9.38 2.81 -6.61
CA LEU A 144 8.06 3.32 -6.97
C LEU A 144 7.89 3.46 -8.49
N ILE A 145 8.93 3.91 -9.21
CA ILE A 145 8.92 4.00 -10.66
C ILE A 145 8.79 2.58 -11.28
N TRP A 146 9.60 1.62 -10.84
CA TRP A 146 9.51 0.24 -11.34
C TRP A 146 8.16 -0.42 -11.04
N ALA A 147 7.57 -0.13 -9.89
CA ALA A 147 6.24 -0.62 -9.55
C ALA A 147 5.16 -0.07 -10.49
N LYS A 148 5.24 1.21 -10.86
CA LYS A 148 4.32 1.81 -11.84
C LYS A 148 4.47 1.16 -13.23
N GLU A 149 5.71 0.95 -13.68
CA GLU A 149 5.97 0.23 -14.94
C GLU A 149 5.39 -1.20 -14.90
N THR A 150 5.50 -1.86 -13.75
CA THR A 150 4.91 -3.19 -13.54
C THR A 150 3.38 -3.15 -13.58
N GLN A 151 2.76 -2.15 -12.95
CA GLN A 151 1.31 -1.95 -13.03
C GLN A 151 0.84 -1.69 -14.46
N ASP A 152 1.61 -0.94 -15.26
CA ASP A 152 1.33 -0.73 -16.68
C ASP A 152 1.35 -2.05 -17.45
N ILE A 153 2.37 -2.89 -17.26
CA ILE A 153 2.42 -4.24 -17.84
C ILE A 153 1.18 -5.05 -17.42
N LEU A 154 0.85 -5.06 -16.12
CA LEU A 154 -0.29 -5.78 -15.59
C LEU A 154 -1.63 -5.28 -16.17
N SER A 155 -1.77 -3.99 -16.47
CA SER A 155 -2.99 -3.42 -17.05
C SER A 155 -3.27 -3.92 -18.47
N GLN A 156 -2.21 -4.27 -19.21
CA GLN A 156 -2.31 -4.76 -20.60
C GLN A 156 -2.56 -6.26 -20.70
N ALA A 157 -2.43 -7.00 -19.59
CA ALA A 157 -2.52 -8.45 -19.57
C ALA A 157 -3.93 -8.92 -19.99
N LYS A 158 -3.99 -9.78 -21.02
CA LYS A 158 -5.23 -10.38 -21.52
C LYS A 158 -5.17 -11.89 -21.41
N LEU A 159 -6.20 -12.47 -20.81
CA LEU A 159 -6.34 -13.91 -20.74
C LEU A 159 -6.56 -14.50 -22.16
N PRO A 160 -5.73 -15.46 -22.61
CA PRO A 160 -5.96 -16.10 -23.90
C PRO A 160 -7.26 -16.91 -23.90
N LYS A 161 -7.98 -16.89 -25.03
CA LYS A 161 -9.34 -17.45 -25.14
C LYS A 161 -9.42 -18.96 -24.89
N SER A 162 -8.32 -19.68 -25.13
CA SER A 162 -8.25 -21.12 -24.94
C SER A 162 -8.01 -21.54 -23.48
N VAL A 163 -7.61 -20.61 -22.62
CA VAL A 163 -7.31 -20.88 -21.20
C VAL A 163 -8.56 -20.68 -20.34
N LYS A 164 -8.89 -21.69 -19.54
CA LYS A 164 -9.96 -21.55 -18.53
C LYS A 164 -9.41 -20.82 -17.30
N PHE A 165 -10.07 -19.76 -16.87
CA PHE A 165 -9.68 -19.01 -15.68
C PHE A 165 -10.70 -19.16 -14.55
N TYR A 166 -10.19 -19.44 -13.36
CA TYR A 166 -10.97 -19.53 -12.12
C TYR A 166 -10.38 -18.56 -11.11
N ASN A 167 -11.18 -17.60 -10.66
CA ASN A 167 -10.79 -16.64 -9.64
C ASN A 167 -11.54 -16.94 -8.33
N ILE A 168 -10.80 -17.35 -7.31
CA ILE A 168 -11.34 -17.70 -5.99
C ILE A 168 -10.86 -16.65 -5.00
N TYR A 169 -11.77 -15.91 -4.38
CA TYR A 169 -11.45 -14.86 -3.41
C TYR A 169 -12.50 -14.83 -2.28
N GLY A 170 -12.08 -14.35 -1.11
CA GLY A 170 -12.96 -14.14 0.04
C GLY A 170 -13.66 -12.77 -0.06
N ILE A 171 -14.87 -12.67 0.52
CA ILE A 171 -15.72 -11.47 0.43
C ILE A 171 -16.30 -10.99 1.77
N ASP A 172 -16.23 -11.80 2.83
CA ASP A 172 -16.99 -11.58 4.08
C ASP A 172 -16.06 -11.36 5.30
N TYR A 173 -14.95 -10.68 5.08
CA TYR A 173 -14.01 -10.32 6.14
C TYR A 173 -13.59 -8.86 5.99
N ASP A 174 -13.69 -8.11 7.08
CA ASP A 174 -13.29 -6.71 7.12
C ASP A 174 -11.83 -6.58 6.68
N THR A 175 -11.64 -5.91 5.54
CA THR A 175 -10.34 -5.76 4.90
C THR A 175 -10.08 -4.27 4.70
N ALA A 176 -8.94 -3.79 5.19
CA ALA A 176 -8.57 -2.39 5.06
C ALA A 176 -8.42 -2.00 3.58
N HIS A 177 -9.37 -1.21 3.11
CA HIS A 177 -9.39 -0.63 1.75
C HIS A 177 -8.97 0.85 1.78
N THR A 178 -9.67 1.63 2.61
CA THR A 178 -9.33 3.00 3.00
C THR A 178 -8.78 3.00 4.42
N VAL A 179 -7.75 3.80 4.70
CA VAL A 179 -7.16 3.94 6.05
C VAL A 179 -7.28 5.36 6.56
N CYS A 180 -7.53 5.53 7.86
CA CYS A 180 -7.79 6.84 8.46
C CYS A 180 -6.92 7.07 9.70
N TYR A 181 -6.09 8.10 9.65
CA TYR A 181 -5.18 8.45 10.74
C TYR A 181 -5.73 9.59 11.60
N GLY A 182 -5.61 9.42 12.91
CA GLY A 182 -6.07 10.40 13.89
C GLY A 182 -7.59 10.38 14.08
N SER A 183 -8.10 11.35 14.83
CA SER A 183 -9.53 11.52 15.04
C SER A 183 -9.88 12.97 15.26
N LYS A 184 -11.18 13.31 15.24
CA LYS A 184 -11.66 14.65 15.60
C LYS A 184 -11.18 15.13 16.97
N ARG A 185 -10.94 14.22 17.92
CA ARG A 185 -10.43 14.53 19.28
C ARG A 185 -8.91 14.55 19.35
N HIS A 186 -8.24 13.76 18.50
CA HIS A 186 -6.78 13.62 18.46
C HIS A 186 -6.31 13.79 17.00
N PRO A 187 -6.35 15.02 16.46
CA PRO A 187 -5.90 15.25 15.10
C PRO A 187 -4.37 15.24 15.01
N ILE A 188 -3.86 14.94 13.82
CA ILE A 188 -2.46 14.93 13.45
C ILE A 188 -1.99 16.37 13.23
N SER A 189 -1.06 16.84 14.04
CA SER A 189 -0.46 18.18 13.93
C SER A 189 0.76 18.23 13.02
N ASN A 190 1.53 17.12 12.93
CA ASN A 190 2.68 16.99 12.06
C ASN A 190 2.61 15.66 11.31
N LEU A 191 2.92 15.67 10.01
CA LEU A 191 2.89 14.48 9.16
C LEU A 191 3.86 13.39 9.61
N SER A 192 4.98 13.73 10.24
CA SER A 192 5.87 12.72 10.81
C SER A 192 5.23 11.93 11.95
N HIS A 193 4.16 12.44 12.57
CA HIS A 193 3.41 11.71 13.59
C HIS A 193 2.60 10.55 13.01
N LEU A 194 2.33 10.54 11.70
CA LEU A 194 1.68 9.42 11.03
C LEU A 194 2.45 8.11 11.26
N LEU A 195 3.78 8.20 11.37
CA LEU A 195 4.64 7.03 11.53
C LEU A 195 4.46 6.31 12.88
N TYR A 196 3.94 7.05 13.87
CA TYR A 196 3.77 6.56 15.23
C TYR A 196 2.29 6.43 15.62
N THR A 197 1.38 6.78 14.71
CA THR A 197 -0.06 6.76 14.96
C THR A 197 -0.67 5.49 14.40
N GLN A 198 -1.59 4.88 15.16
CA GLN A 198 -2.41 3.78 14.66
C GLN A 198 -3.51 4.37 13.77
N GLY A 199 -3.63 3.82 12.55
CA GLY A 199 -4.67 4.18 11.58
C GLY A 199 -5.70 3.07 11.43
#